data_AF-A0A5D0NJ26-F1
#
_entry.id   AF-A0A5D0NJ26-F1
#
_cell.length_a   1.000
_cell.length_b   1.000
_cell.length_c   1.000
_cell.angle_alpha   90.00
_cell.angle_beta   90.00
_cell.angle_gamma   90.00
#
_symmetry.space_group_name_H-M   'P 1'
#
loop_
_entity.id
_entity.type
_entity.pdbx_description
1 polymer ?
#
loop_
_entity_poly.entity_id
_entity_poly.type
_entity_poly.pdbx_seq_one_letter_code
_entity_poly.pdbx_strand_id
1 'polypeptide(L)' 'MSTTRTSTEPLPDDTAVIDPVPIRVAEARRLQDRYGATTVWFGYFTQEWWALVDRERLVEGENPERLGAEIMAARRSA' A
#
# COMPACT_ATOMS: atom_id res chain seq x y z
N MET A 1 -33.26 29.54 3.79
CA MET A 1 -33.16 28.24 4.49
C MET A 1 -33.02 27.16 3.43
N SER A 2 -31.79 26.72 3.15
CA SER A 2 -31.55 25.62 2.20
C SER A 2 -31.24 24.38 3.02
N THR A 3 -32.16 23.42 3.00
CA THR A 3 -32.01 22.10 3.61
C THR A 3 -31.03 21.28 2.78
N THR A 4 -29.82 21.04 3.30
CA THR A 4 -28.90 20.05 2.77
C THR A 4 -29.54 18.68 2.97
N ARG A 5 -30.11 18.12 1.91
CA ARG A 5 -30.57 16.74 1.88
C ARG A 5 -29.31 15.87 1.81
N THR A 6 -28.94 15.25 2.92
CA THR A 6 -27.97 14.14 2.92
C THR A 6 -28.59 13.00 2.13
N SER A 7 -28.39 12.98 0.81
CA SER A 7 -28.78 11.87 -0.04
C SER A 7 -27.88 10.68 0.28
N THR A 8 -28.31 9.83 1.21
CA THR A 8 -27.83 8.44 1.29
C THR A 8 -28.63 7.64 0.28
N GLU A 9 -28.29 7.78 -0.99
CA GLU A 9 -28.84 6.92 -2.03
C GLU A 9 -28.15 5.55 -1.90
N PRO A 10 -28.91 4.45 -1.76
CA PRO A 10 -28.30 3.13 -1.67
C PRO A 10 -27.50 2.86 -2.95
N LEU A 11 -26.29 2.33 -2.79
CA LEU A 11 -25.46 1.92 -3.92
C LEU A 11 -26.25 0.92 -4.79
N PRO A 12 -26.09 0.94 -6.12
CA PRO A 12 -26.70 -0.05 -6.99
C PRO A 12 -26.39 -1.47 -6.51
N ASP A 13 -27.36 -2.39 -6.65
CA ASP A 13 -27.28 -3.78 -6.16
C ASP A 13 -26.02 -4.52 -6.66
N ASP A 14 -25.49 -4.11 -7.81
CA ASP A 14 -24.28 -4.65 -8.43
C ASP A 14 -22.95 -4.06 -7.88
N THR A 15 -22.99 -3.17 -6.89
CA THR A 15 -21.80 -2.53 -6.32
C THR A 15 -21.29 -3.28 -5.09
N ALA A 16 -20.14 -3.94 -5.21
CA ALA A 16 -19.47 -4.57 -4.07
C ALA A 16 -18.63 -3.56 -3.26
N VAL A 17 -18.80 -3.57 -1.93
CA VAL A 17 -17.87 -2.90 -1.02
C VAL A 17 -16.65 -3.79 -0.80
N ILE A 18 -15.50 -3.34 -1.29
CA ILE A 18 -14.24 -4.06 -1.13
C ILE A 18 -13.48 -3.48 0.08
N ASP A 19 -13.15 -4.34 1.04
CA ASP A 19 -12.13 -4.00 2.04
C ASP A 19 -10.74 -4.07 1.38
N PRO A 20 -10.00 -2.96 1.26
CA PRO A 20 -8.69 -2.97 0.65
C PRO A 20 -7.61 -3.57 1.56
N VAL A 21 -7.86 -3.74 2.87
CA VAL A 21 -6.85 -4.19 3.84
C VAL A 21 -6.29 -5.57 3.47
N PRO A 22 -7.11 -6.62 3.21
CA PRO A 22 -6.58 -7.94 2.87
C PRO A 22 -5.80 -7.94 1.54
N ILE A 23 -6.22 -7.10 0.58
CA ILE A 23 -5.54 -6.95 -0.71
C ILE A 23 -4.14 -6.39 -0.50
N ARG A 24 -4.03 -5.29 0.28
CA ARG A 24 -2.75 -4.65 0.59
C ARG A 24 -1.81 -5.55 1.39
N VAL A 25 -2.34 -6.32 2.34
CA VAL A 25 -1.55 -7.30 3.11
C VAL A 25 -1.03 -8.42 2.21
N ALA A 26 -1.86 -8.94 1.30
CA ALA A 26 -1.43 -9.96 0.36
C ALA A 26 -0.33 -9.43 -0.57
N GLU A 27 -0.47 -8.21 -1.08
CA GLU A 27 0.53 -7.59 -1.95
C GLU A 27 1.84 -7.28 -1.22
N ALA A 28 1.77 -6.78 0.03
CA ALA A 28 2.96 -6.57 0.86
C ALA A 28 3.78 -7.86 1.02
N ARG A 29 3.12 -9.00 1.25
CA ARG A 29 3.78 -10.32 1.35
C ARG A 29 4.45 -10.70 0.03
N ARG A 30 3.76 -10.52 -1.12
CA ARG A 30 4.35 -10.79 -2.44
C ARG A 30 5.60 -9.96 -2.70
N LEU A 31 5.57 -8.67 -2.34
CA LEU A 31 6.73 -7.78 -2.48
C LEU A 31 7.87 -8.19 -1.56
N GLN A 32 7.55 -8.55 -0.31
CA GLN A 32 8.53 -9.05 0.65
C GLN A 32 9.24 -10.30 0.11
N ASP A 33 8.49 -11.27 -0.40
CA ASP A 33 9.06 -12.51 -0.97
C ASP A 33 9.86 -12.23 -2.25
N ARG A 34 9.34 -11.37 -3.13
CA ARG A 34 9.97 -11.05 -4.43
C ARG A 34 11.30 -10.32 -4.28
N TYR A 35 11.36 -9.37 -3.35
CA TYR A 35 12.53 -8.51 -3.17
C TYR A 35 13.35 -8.85 -1.94
N GLY A 36 12.94 -9.85 -1.15
CA GLY A 36 13.64 -10.30 0.05
C GLY A 36 13.80 -9.23 1.14
N ALA A 37 12.92 -8.23 1.20
CA ALA A 37 12.96 -7.21 2.25
C ALA A 37 12.60 -7.83 3.63
N THR A 38 13.03 -7.20 4.73
CA THR A 38 12.72 -7.75 6.07
C THR A 38 11.24 -7.61 6.40
N THR A 39 10.66 -6.45 6.07
CA THR A 39 9.26 -6.12 6.30
C THR A 39 8.79 -5.22 5.17
N VAL A 40 7.60 -5.47 4.63
CA VAL A 40 6.92 -4.59 3.66
C VAL A 40 5.50 -4.29 4.15
N TRP A 41 5.01 -3.07 3.96
CA TRP A 41 3.64 -2.67 4.31
C TRP A 41 3.13 -1.50 3.47
N PHE A 42 1.82 -1.25 3.53
CA PHE A 42 1.19 -0.05 2.98
C PHE A 42 0.88 0.95 4.10
N GLY A 43 1.32 2.19 3.97
CA GLY A 43 1.04 3.28 4.90
C GLY A 43 -0.32 3.91 4.63
N TYR A 44 -1.31 3.70 5.50
CA TYR A 44 -2.66 4.23 5.30
C TYR A 44 -2.75 5.76 5.31
N PHE A 45 -1.87 6.43 6.07
CA PHE A 45 -1.83 7.88 6.15
C PHE A 45 -1.03 8.53 5.00
N THR A 46 0.08 7.91 4.57
CA THR A 46 0.90 8.46 3.47
C THR A 46 0.41 8.00 2.10
N GLN A 47 -0.40 6.94 2.04
CA GLN A 47 -0.84 6.27 0.83
C GLN A 47 0.29 5.66 -0.01
N GLU A 48 1.40 5.30 0.62
CA GLU A 48 2.59 4.74 -0.04
C GLU A 48 2.93 3.34 0.47
N TRP A 49 3.75 2.65 -0.32
CA TRP A 49 4.38 1.39 0.06
C TRP A 49 5.70 1.65 0.76
N TRP A 50 5.99 0.85 1.78
CA TRP A 50 7.17 0.99 2.61
C TRP A 50 7.88 -0.34 2.80
N ALA A 51 9.20 -0.30 2.90
CA ALA A 51 10.00 -1.47 3.21
C ALA A 51 11.14 -1.15 4.17
N LEU A 52 11.35 -2.04 5.15
CA LEU A 52 12.58 -2.09 5.92
C LEU A 52 13.54 -3.07 5.25
N VAL A 53 14.58 -2.53 4.63
CA VAL A 53 15.61 -3.28 3.90
C VAL A 53 16.74 -3.63 4.84
N ASP A 54 17.03 -4.93 4.91
CA ASP A 54 18.15 -5.52 5.66
C ASP A 54 18.26 -5.02 7.11
N ARG A 55 17.11 -4.69 7.74
CA ARG A 55 16.95 -4.15 9.11
C ARG A 55 17.59 -2.78 9.37
N GLU A 56 18.09 -2.09 8.35
CA GLU A 56 18.88 -0.87 8.53
C GLU A 56 18.32 0.33 7.79
N ARG A 57 17.68 0.12 6.63
CA ARG A 57 17.24 1.22 5.78
C ARG A 57 15.76 1.17 5.50
N LEU A 58 15.09 2.31 5.72
CA LEU A 58 13.71 2.53 5.36
C LEU A 58 13.64 3.15 3.97
N VAL A 59 12.81 2.58 3.09
CA VAL A 59 12.52 3.12 1.76
C VAL A 59 11.02 3.14 1.51
N GLU A 60 10.57 4.05 0.66
CA GLU A 60 9.17 4.27 0.31
C GLU A 60 8.98 4.24 -1.22
N GLY A 61 7.74 4.03 -1.66
CA GLY A 61 7.37 4.12 -3.07
C GLY A 61 5.86 4.29 -3.25
N GLU A 62 5.47 5.17 -4.18
CA GLU A 62 4.06 5.46 -4.50
C GLU A 62 3.28 4.24 -5.02
N ASN A 63 3.98 3.24 -5.57
CA ASN A 63 3.40 1.99 -6.06
C ASN A 63 4.37 0.81 -5.83
N PRO A 64 3.88 -0.45 -5.94
CA PRO A 64 4.68 -1.65 -5.71
C PRO A 64 5.96 -1.71 -6.56
N GLU A 65 5.88 -1.29 -7.83
CA GLU A 65 7.01 -1.30 -8.76
C GLU A 65 8.10 -0.32 -8.32
N ARG A 66 7.70 0.89 -7.90
CA ARG A 66 8.62 1.91 -7.40
C ARG A 66 9.29 1.46 -6.11
N LEU A 67 8.54 0.89 -5.17
CA LEU A 67 9.11 0.35 -3.95
C LEU A 67 10.16 -0.73 -4.26
N GLY A 68 9.86 -1.64 -5.19
CA GLY A 68 10.82 -2.66 -5.65
C GLY A 68 12.12 -2.06 -6.17
N ALA A 69 12.04 -0.98 -6.95
CA ALA A 69 13.22 -0.27 -7.45
C ALA A 69 14.05 0.35 -6.31
N GLU A 70 13.39 0.99 -5.32
CA GLU A 70 14.05 1.60 -4.16
C GLU A 70 14.71 0.57 -3.24
N ILE A 71 14.06 -0.59 -3.02
CA ILE A 71 14.67 -1.71 -2.27
C ILE A 71 15.98 -2.15 -2.93
N MET A 72 15.95 -2.35 -4.25
CA MET A 72 17.14 -2.78 -5.00
C MET A 72 18.21 -1.69 -5.05
N ALA A 73 17.83 -0.41 -5.06
CA ALA A 73 18.76 0.71 -4.99
C ALA A 73 19.43 0.79 -3.61
N ALA A 74 18.66 0.70 -2.53
CA ALA A 74 19.17 0.68 -1.16
C ALA A 74 20.26 -0.36 -0.95
N ARG A 75 20.08 -1.57 -1.48
CA ARG A 75 21.05 -2.67 -1.39
C ARG A 75 22.34 -2.45 -2.17
N ARG A 76 22.28 -1.75 -3.31
CA ARG A 76 23.50 -1.43 -4.08
C ARG A 76 24.35 -0.35 -3.42
N SER A 77 23.78 0.38 -2.46
CA SER A 77 24.42 1.49 -1.77
C SER A 77 24.76 1.18 -0.31
N ALA A 78 24.63 -0.09 0.10
CA ALA A 78 25.14 -0.64 1.35
C ALA A 78 26.49 -1.30 1.08
#